data_AF-A0A7D9IJ99-F1
#
_entry.id   AF-A0A7D9IJ99-F1
#
_cell.length_a   1.000
_cell.length_b   1.000
_cell.length_c   1.000
_cell.angle_alpha   90.00
_cell.angle_beta   90.00
_cell.angle_gamma   90.00
#
_symmetry.space_group_name_H-M   'P 1'
#
loop_
_entity.id
_entity.type
_entity.pdbx_description
1 polymer ?
#
loop_
_entity_poly.entity_id
_entity_poly.type
_entity_poly.pdbx_seq_one_letter_code
_entity_poly.pdbx_strand_id
1 'polypeptide(L)'
;MVMNRFGISFDVEVKKRGYLPYGRGSVVVRSNPIQHLHNVDMIDPGFVTKITGRAFVAGGKPVKIAQRMAKQAQILLKEKFSDIPITIDSVRESDSRSEGMGQGILIVAETSTSCVFSGSGLWKKGVETETVVEVAMKELMNNINSGGCVDNWMQDQIIIPMALARGNSVVRTGPLTLKTKAALRAIKHLTKVRFKIIKEKPPLETNLIKCKGLGYTNLYLD
;
A
#
# COMPACT_ATOMS: atom_id res chain seq x y z
N MET A 1 -5.60 -6.24 -3.85
CA MET A 1 -4.37 -7.06 -3.78
C MET A 1 -4.16 -7.69 -2.39
N VAL A 2 -3.90 -6.92 -1.32
CA VAL A 2 -3.83 -7.50 0.05
C VAL A 2 -5.20 -7.98 0.54
N MET A 3 -6.24 -7.16 0.38
CA MET A 3 -7.62 -7.52 0.78
C MET A 3 -8.18 -8.73 0.03
N ASN A 4 -7.72 -8.99 -1.19
CA ASN A 4 -8.10 -10.18 -1.97
C ASN A 4 -7.67 -11.47 -1.27
N ARG A 5 -6.59 -11.45 -0.47
CA ARG A 5 -6.18 -12.60 0.34
C ARG A 5 -7.20 -12.96 1.43
N PHE A 6 -7.96 -11.98 1.89
CA PHE A 6 -9.08 -12.18 2.80
C PHE A 6 -10.38 -12.52 2.06
N GLY A 7 -10.34 -12.73 0.74
CA GLY A 7 -11.52 -13.00 -0.09
C GLY A 7 -12.27 -11.75 -0.55
N ILE A 8 -11.83 -10.54 -0.18
CA ILE A 8 -12.50 -9.30 -0.58
C ILE A 8 -12.08 -8.92 -2.01
N SER A 9 -13.05 -8.85 -2.92
CA SER A 9 -12.86 -8.34 -4.28
C SER A 9 -13.60 -7.02 -4.46
N PHE A 10 -12.87 -6.00 -4.90
CA PHE A 10 -13.44 -4.69 -5.20
C PHE A 10 -12.70 -4.01 -6.35
N ASP A 11 -13.43 -3.15 -7.05
CA ASP A 11 -12.97 -2.24 -8.08
C ASP A 11 -13.08 -0.80 -7.57
N VAL A 12 -12.09 0.04 -7.91
CA VAL A 12 -12.11 1.47 -7.62
C VAL A 12 -11.91 2.25 -8.90
N GLU A 13 -12.93 3.01 -9.28
CA GLU A 13 -12.90 3.91 -10.41
C GLU A 13 -12.71 5.35 -9.93
N VAL A 14 -11.60 5.99 -10.30
CA VAL A 14 -11.36 7.41 -9.99
C VAL A 14 -12.09 8.29 -11.01
N LYS A 15 -13.20 8.90 -10.58
CA LYS A 15 -14.00 9.81 -11.43
C LYS A 15 -13.36 11.19 -11.51
N LYS A 16 -12.94 11.74 -10.37
CA LYS A 16 -12.28 13.04 -10.26
C LYS A 16 -11.19 13.02 -9.20
N ARG A 17 -10.02 13.58 -9.49
CA ARG A 17 -8.96 13.79 -8.49
C ARG A 17 -9.10 15.17 -7.85
N GLY A 18 -8.94 15.23 -6.53
CA GLY A 18 -8.99 16.48 -5.79
C GLY A 18 -7.65 16.75 -5.12
N TYR A 19 -7.03 17.88 -5.45
CA TYR A 19 -5.78 18.32 -4.85
C TYR A 19 -6.02 19.48 -3.88
N LEU A 20 -5.17 19.61 -2.86
CA LEU A 20 -5.25 20.70 -1.90
C LEU A 20 -5.03 22.06 -2.60
N PRO A 21 -5.69 23.14 -2.14
CA PRO A 21 -6.61 23.20 -1.00
C PRO A 21 -8.06 22.81 -1.34
N TYR A 22 -8.41 22.66 -2.63
CA TYR A 22 -9.79 22.56 -3.08
C TYR A 22 -10.44 21.19 -2.79
N GLY A 23 -9.67 20.11 -2.90
CA GLY A 23 -10.19 18.75 -2.71
C GLY A 23 -11.24 18.39 -3.77
N ARG A 24 -12.41 17.88 -3.35
CA ARG A 24 -13.54 17.49 -4.24
C ARG A 24 -13.24 16.34 -5.20
N GLY A 25 -12.29 15.47 -4.82
CA GLY A 25 -12.10 14.20 -5.50
C GLY A 25 -13.32 13.29 -5.30
N SER A 26 -13.58 12.41 -6.27
CA SER A 26 -14.65 11.43 -6.22
C SER A 26 -14.20 10.11 -6.82
N VAL A 27 -14.61 9.03 -6.17
CA VAL A 27 -14.34 7.64 -6.58
C VAL A 27 -15.63 6.86 -6.54
N VAL A 28 -15.75 5.86 -7.41
CA VAL A 28 -16.79 4.84 -7.32
C VAL A 28 -16.12 3.55 -6.90
N VAL A 29 -16.54 3.00 -5.77
CA VAL A 29 -16.07 1.70 -5.27
C VAL A 29 -17.17 0.69 -5.50
N ARG A 30 -16.85 -0.42 -6.17
CA ARG A 30 -17.76 -1.55 -6.37
C ARG A 30 -17.15 -2.75 -5.67
N SER A 31 -17.88 -3.41 -4.78
CA SER A 31 -17.40 -4.58 -4.06
C SER A 31 -18.47 -5.64 -4.08
N ASN A 32 -18.05 -6.89 -4.23
CA ASN A 32 -18.96 -8.02 -4.03
C ASN A 32 -19.00 -8.36 -2.55
N PRO A 33 -20.19 -8.56 -1.97
CA PRO A 33 -20.29 -8.99 -0.59
C PRO A 33 -19.80 -10.45 -0.47
N ILE A 34 -19.23 -10.79 0.69
CA ILE A 34 -18.73 -12.14 0.98
C ILE A 34 -19.32 -12.64 2.30
N GLN A 35 -19.57 -13.94 2.39
CA GLN A 35 -20.17 -14.55 3.60
C GLN A 35 -19.20 -14.52 4.78
N HIS A 36 -17.92 -14.78 4.52
CA HIS A 36 -16.85 -14.74 5.53
C HIS A 36 -15.56 -14.19 4.92
N LEU A 37 -14.74 -13.56 5.76
CA LEU A 37 -13.36 -13.25 5.43
C LEU A 37 -12.49 -14.51 5.57
N HIS A 38 -11.61 -14.73 4.59
CA HIS A 38 -10.62 -15.82 4.64
C HIS A 38 -9.46 -15.44 5.57
N ASN A 39 -8.91 -16.42 6.30
CA ASN A 39 -7.66 -16.21 7.00
C ASN A 39 -6.49 -16.08 6.02
N VAL A 40 -5.40 -15.49 6.50
CA VAL A 40 -4.18 -15.29 5.70
C VAL A 40 -2.96 -15.95 6.33
N ASP A 41 -2.11 -16.49 5.48
CA ASP A 41 -0.75 -16.93 5.82
C ASP A 41 0.24 -16.13 4.96
N MET A 42 0.81 -15.08 5.57
CA MET A 42 1.75 -14.16 4.94
C MET A 42 3.05 -14.16 5.73
N ILE A 43 3.82 -15.24 5.61
CA ILE A 43 5.08 -15.43 6.32
C ILE A 43 6.26 -15.08 5.40
N ASP A 44 6.21 -15.39 4.10
CA ASP A 44 7.33 -15.12 3.20
C ASP A 44 7.09 -13.89 2.31
N PRO A 45 7.90 -12.81 2.42
CA PRO A 45 7.80 -11.67 1.52
C PRO A 45 8.24 -11.98 0.08
N GLY A 46 9.01 -13.06 -0.13
CA GLY A 46 9.57 -13.41 -1.43
C GLY A 46 10.59 -12.37 -1.92
N PHE A 47 10.75 -12.31 -3.24
CA PHE A 47 11.61 -11.34 -3.92
C PHE A 47 10.81 -10.52 -4.92
N VAL A 48 11.26 -9.29 -5.22
CA VAL A 48 10.58 -8.41 -6.16
C VAL A 48 10.64 -9.00 -7.57
N THR A 49 9.49 -9.06 -8.24
CA THR A 49 9.34 -9.61 -9.61
C THR A 49 8.97 -8.56 -10.63
N LYS A 50 8.34 -7.46 -10.20
CA LYS A 50 7.86 -6.39 -11.08
C LYS A 50 7.76 -5.09 -10.30
N ILE A 51 8.11 -3.98 -10.96
CA ILE A 51 7.86 -2.64 -10.43
C ILE A 51 7.02 -1.85 -11.42
N THR A 52 5.92 -1.30 -10.92
CA THR A 52 5.08 -0.37 -11.66
C THR A 52 5.04 0.99 -10.96
N GLY A 53 4.58 2.02 -11.64
CA GLY A 53 4.41 3.31 -11.01
C GLY A 53 3.71 4.31 -11.90
N ARG A 54 3.36 5.43 -11.28
CA ARG A 54 2.62 6.51 -11.92
C ARG A 54 3.13 7.84 -11.42
N ALA A 55 3.87 8.54 -12.27
CA ALA A 55 4.18 9.95 -12.11
C ALA A 55 3.04 10.79 -12.71
N PHE A 56 2.57 11.79 -11.98
CA PHE A 56 1.44 12.59 -12.41
C PHE A 56 1.61 14.08 -12.13
N VAL A 57 0.92 14.88 -12.93
CA VAL A 57 0.69 16.31 -12.70
C VAL A 57 -0.77 16.70 -12.97
N ALA A 58 -1.23 17.77 -12.35
CA ALA A 58 -2.56 18.34 -12.52
C ALA A 58 -2.54 19.87 -12.30
N GLY A 59 -3.60 20.57 -12.73
CA GLY A 59 -3.78 22.00 -12.49
C GLY A 59 -2.72 22.85 -13.20
N GLY A 60 -2.83 22.99 -14.52
CA GLY A 60 -1.95 23.83 -15.34
C GLY A 60 -0.49 23.34 -15.48
N LYS A 61 -0.02 22.41 -14.65
CA LYS A 61 1.35 21.90 -14.70
C LYS A 61 1.63 21.14 -16.02
N PRO A 62 2.77 21.39 -16.69
CA PRO A 62 3.15 20.68 -17.91
C PRO A 62 3.44 19.19 -17.68
N VAL A 63 3.01 18.33 -18.62
CA VAL A 63 3.26 16.87 -18.58
C VAL A 63 4.75 16.51 -18.52
N LYS A 64 5.62 17.39 -19.04
CA LYS A 64 7.09 17.24 -19.01
C LYS A 64 7.63 17.03 -17.59
N ILE A 65 6.97 17.58 -16.57
CA ILE A 65 7.37 17.38 -15.17
C ILE A 65 7.11 15.93 -14.73
N ALA A 66 5.97 15.33 -15.10
CA ALA A 66 5.69 13.92 -14.84
C ALA A 66 6.65 13.00 -15.61
N GLN A 67 6.96 13.33 -16.86
CA GLN A 67 7.96 12.60 -17.67
C GLN A 67 9.35 12.64 -17.02
N ARG A 68 9.77 13.79 -16.49
CA ARG A 68 11.02 13.94 -15.75
C ARG A 68 11.04 13.06 -14.49
N MET A 69 9.97 13.08 -13.68
CA MET A 69 9.86 12.21 -12.51
C MET A 69 9.92 10.73 -12.87
N ALA A 70 9.20 10.31 -13.91
CA ALA A 70 9.19 8.92 -14.38
C ALA A 70 10.58 8.47 -14.84
N LYS A 71 11.28 9.29 -15.64
CA LYS A 71 12.64 9.00 -16.11
C LYS A 71 13.63 8.86 -14.95
N GLN A 72 13.58 9.78 -14.00
CA GLN A 72 14.46 9.71 -12.82
C GLN A 72 14.17 8.46 -11.98
N ALA A 73 12.90 8.15 -11.71
CA ALA A 73 12.53 6.95 -10.97
C ALA A 73 13.01 5.68 -11.69
N GLN A 74 12.87 5.60 -13.01
CA GLN A 74 13.35 4.47 -13.81
C GLN A 74 14.87 4.27 -13.70
N ILE A 75 15.66 5.36 -13.73
CA ILE A 75 17.12 5.29 -13.57
C ILE A 75 17.47 4.72 -12.19
N LEU A 76 16.93 5.31 -11.13
CA LEU A 76 17.20 4.89 -9.75
C LEU A 76 16.72 3.46 -9.46
N LEU A 77 15.61 3.04 -10.06
CA LEU A 77 15.10 1.68 -9.92
C LEU A 77 15.98 0.67 -10.65
N LYS A 78 16.47 0.99 -11.86
CA LYS A 78 17.38 0.10 -12.62
C LYS A 78 18.72 -0.11 -11.93
N GLU A 79 19.22 0.88 -11.20
CA GLU A 79 20.43 0.73 -10.36
C GLU A 79 20.25 -0.27 -9.22
N LYS A 80 19.02 -0.42 -8.70
CA LYS A 80 18.69 -1.33 -7.60
C LYS A 80 18.16 -2.69 -8.08
N PHE A 81 17.51 -2.71 -9.24
CA PHE A 81 16.83 -3.87 -9.79
C PHE A 81 17.08 -3.96 -11.30
N SER A 82 18.24 -4.50 -11.66
CA SER A 82 18.72 -4.60 -13.05
C SER A 82 17.84 -5.48 -13.95
N ASP A 83 17.33 -6.59 -13.39
CA ASP A 83 16.77 -7.69 -14.18
C ASP A 83 15.25 -7.85 -14.05
N ILE A 84 14.56 -6.86 -13.46
CA ILE A 84 13.11 -6.90 -13.30
C ILE A 84 12.40 -5.92 -14.25
N PRO A 85 11.20 -6.27 -14.75
CA PRO A 85 10.36 -5.33 -15.49
C PRO A 85 10.00 -4.09 -14.65
N ILE A 86 10.35 -2.91 -15.16
CA ILE A 86 10.05 -1.61 -14.55
C ILE A 86 9.23 -0.76 -15.53
N THR A 87 8.04 -0.35 -15.14
CA THR A 87 7.18 0.55 -15.94
C THR A 87 6.66 1.69 -15.09
N ILE A 88 6.98 2.94 -15.46
CA ILE A 88 6.50 4.14 -14.74
C ILE A 88 5.76 5.01 -15.74
N ASP A 89 4.44 5.08 -15.61
CA ASP A 89 3.60 5.91 -16.47
C ASP A 89 3.77 7.38 -16.09
N SER A 90 3.75 8.26 -17.09
CA SER A 90 3.74 9.71 -16.90
C SER A 90 2.42 10.29 -17.41
N VAL A 91 1.67 10.95 -16.54
CA VAL A 91 0.30 11.38 -16.84
C VAL A 91 0.09 12.84 -16.45
N ARG A 92 -0.54 13.62 -17.35
CA ARG A 92 -1.20 14.87 -16.96
C ARG A 92 -2.69 14.56 -16.77
N GLU A 93 -3.21 14.85 -15.59
CA GLU A 93 -4.64 14.70 -15.33
C GLU A 93 -5.45 15.65 -16.22
N SER A 94 -6.58 15.18 -16.71
CA SER A 94 -7.53 16.04 -17.43
C SER A 94 -8.05 17.14 -16.51
N ASP A 95 -8.13 18.37 -17.00
CA ASP A 95 -8.70 19.50 -16.26
C ASP A 95 -10.19 19.27 -15.95
N SER A 96 -10.91 18.49 -16.77
CA SER A 96 -12.29 18.06 -16.48
C SER A 96 -12.41 16.99 -15.39
N ARG A 97 -11.32 16.28 -15.08
CA ARG A 97 -11.28 15.19 -14.08
C ARG A 97 -10.30 15.46 -12.93
N SER A 98 -9.88 16.71 -12.75
CA SER A 98 -9.05 17.11 -11.63
C SER A 98 -9.42 18.50 -11.11
N GLU A 99 -9.23 18.71 -9.81
CA GLU A 99 -9.41 20.01 -9.17
C GLU A 99 -8.13 20.38 -8.42
N GLY A 100 -7.63 21.60 -8.63
CA GLY A 100 -6.41 22.08 -8.00
C GLY A 100 -5.12 21.59 -8.67
N MET A 101 -3.99 22.03 -8.10
CA MET A 101 -2.66 21.72 -8.61
C MET A 101 -2.10 20.48 -7.93
N GLY A 102 -1.70 19.49 -8.72
CA GLY A 102 -1.16 18.22 -8.25
C GLY A 102 0.17 17.91 -8.92
N GLN A 103 1.11 17.32 -8.18
CA GLN A 103 2.31 16.72 -8.74
C GLN A 103 2.79 15.65 -7.77
N GLY A 104 3.12 14.47 -8.28
CA GLY A 104 3.63 13.40 -7.45
C GLY A 104 3.96 12.15 -8.22
N ILE A 105 4.45 11.15 -7.50
CA ILE A 105 4.76 9.83 -8.02
C ILE A 105 4.35 8.77 -7.00
N LEU A 106 3.81 7.66 -7.49
CA LEU A 106 3.58 6.42 -6.75
C LEU A 106 4.39 5.33 -7.43
N ILE A 107 5.16 4.56 -6.67
CA ILE A 107 5.92 3.41 -7.14
C ILE A 107 5.45 2.19 -6.34
N VAL A 108 5.23 1.08 -7.02
CA VAL A 108 4.68 -0.16 -6.46
C VAL A 108 5.56 -1.33 -6.91
N ALA A 109 6.06 -2.09 -5.94
CA ALA A 109 6.80 -3.33 -6.16
C ALA A 109 5.91 -4.53 -5.80
N GLU A 110 5.85 -5.51 -6.71
CA GLU A 110 5.15 -6.78 -6.54
C GLU A 110 6.17 -7.91 -6.37
N THR A 111 5.95 -8.82 -5.43
CA THR A 111 6.86 -9.94 -5.17
C THR A 111 6.36 -11.28 -5.69
N SER A 112 7.25 -12.27 -5.72
CA SER A 112 6.96 -13.65 -6.10
C SER A 112 5.90 -14.32 -5.22
N THR A 113 5.73 -13.85 -3.98
CA THR A 113 4.68 -14.32 -3.08
C THR A 113 3.44 -13.45 -3.13
N SER A 114 3.32 -12.53 -4.09
CA SER A 114 2.24 -11.54 -4.23
C SER A 114 2.14 -10.54 -3.06
N CYS A 115 3.26 -10.27 -2.38
CA CYS A 115 3.33 -9.11 -1.48
C CYS A 115 3.48 -7.84 -2.31
N VAL A 116 3.01 -6.73 -1.75
CA VAL A 116 3.00 -5.43 -2.42
C VAL A 116 3.61 -4.41 -1.49
N PHE A 117 4.62 -3.70 -1.98
CA PHE A 117 5.25 -2.59 -1.28
C PHE A 117 5.11 -1.34 -2.14
N SER A 118 4.88 -0.21 -1.49
CA SER A 118 4.74 1.05 -2.19
C SER A 118 5.59 2.15 -1.58
N GLY A 119 5.93 3.13 -2.41
CA GLY A 119 6.52 4.38 -1.99
C GLY A 119 5.93 5.52 -2.80
N SER A 120 5.68 6.64 -2.14
CA SER A 120 5.00 7.78 -2.75
C SER A 120 5.65 9.10 -2.39
N GLY A 121 5.59 10.03 -3.35
CA GLY A 121 6.07 11.39 -3.17
C GLY A 121 5.02 12.35 -3.69
N LEU A 122 4.68 13.34 -2.86
CA LEU A 122 3.81 14.45 -3.26
C LEU A 122 4.60 15.76 -3.19
N TRP A 123 4.53 16.52 -4.27
CA TRP A 123 5.16 17.83 -4.35
C TRP A 123 4.46 18.84 -3.43
N LYS A 124 5.26 19.73 -2.84
CA LYS A 124 4.81 20.90 -2.08
C LYS A 124 5.58 22.12 -2.57
N LYS A 125 5.02 23.31 -2.36
CA LYS A 125 5.68 24.58 -2.71
C LYS A 125 7.08 24.65 -2.07
N GLY A 126 8.09 24.95 -2.88
CA GLY A 126 9.50 25.02 -2.44
C GLY A 126 10.25 23.68 -2.44
N VAL A 127 9.62 22.58 -2.85
CA VAL A 127 10.28 21.28 -2.99
C VAL A 127 10.64 21.04 -4.46
N GLU A 128 11.87 20.63 -4.74
CA GLU A 128 12.29 20.25 -6.08
C GLU A 128 11.61 18.96 -6.55
N THR A 129 11.45 18.83 -7.86
CA THR A 129 10.78 17.65 -8.44
C THR A 129 11.54 16.37 -8.14
N GLU A 130 12.86 16.47 -8.15
CA GLU A 130 13.80 15.37 -7.93
C GLU A 130 13.69 14.83 -6.50
N THR A 131 13.53 15.72 -5.52
CA THR A 131 13.28 15.36 -4.13
C THR A 131 11.99 14.57 -3.96
N VAL A 132 10.95 14.84 -4.76
CA VAL A 132 9.69 14.08 -4.73
C VAL A 132 9.93 12.62 -5.10
N VAL A 133 10.78 12.36 -6.10
CA VAL A 133 11.17 11.01 -6.52
C VAL A 133 12.02 10.32 -5.46
N GLU A 134 12.99 11.02 -4.89
CA GLU A 134 13.85 10.50 -3.82
C GLU A 134 13.05 10.06 -2.58
N VAL A 135 12.04 10.84 -2.19
CA VAL A 135 11.13 10.49 -1.08
C VAL A 135 10.39 9.20 -1.38
N ALA A 136 9.81 9.07 -2.58
CA ALA A 136 9.09 7.86 -2.99
C ALA A 136 10.02 6.63 -3.04
N MET A 137 11.23 6.79 -3.58
CA MET A 137 12.25 5.74 -3.65
C MET A 137 12.68 5.30 -2.25
N LYS A 138 12.97 6.26 -1.36
CA LYS A 138 13.37 5.96 0.02
C LYS A 138 12.28 5.22 0.77
N GLU A 139 11.02 5.63 0.62
CA GLU A 139 9.88 4.96 1.22
C GLU A 139 9.72 3.53 0.72
N LEU A 140 9.77 3.32 -0.61
CA LEU A 140 9.70 1.99 -1.22
C LEU A 140 10.82 1.08 -0.70
N MET A 141 12.07 1.55 -0.72
CA MET A 141 13.22 0.75 -0.28
C MET A 141 13.15 0.42 1.21
N ASN A 142 12.70 1.36 2.05
CA ASN A 142 12.48 1.08 3.48
C ASN A 142 11.42 -0.01 3.69
N ASN A 143 10.35 0.02 2.91
CA ASN A 143 9.28 -0.98 3.01
C ASN A 143 9.78 -2.37 2.57
N ILE A 144 10.50 -2.47 1.44
CA ILE A 144 11.10 -3.72 0.96
C ILE A 144 12.13 -4.27 1.95
N ASN A 145 13.06 -3.42 2.42
CA ASN A 145 14.15 -3.82 3.29
C ASN A 145 13.70 -4.14 4.73
N SER A 146 12.46 -3.83 5.09
CA SER A 146 11.92 -4.13 6.42
C SER A 146 11.73 -5.64 6.67
N GLY A 147 11.73 -6.45 5.61
CA GLY A 147 11.55 -7.91 5.68
C GLY A 147 10.12 -8.37 5.97
N GLY A 148 9.16 -7.46 6.15
CA GLY A 148 7.75 -7.80 6.32
C GLY A 148 7.05 -8.16 5.00
N CYS A 149 5.91 -8.83 5.06
CA CYS A 149 5.04 -9.12 3.91
C CYS A 149 4.08 -7.96 3.57
N VAL A 150 4.07 -6.91 4.39
CA VAL A 150 3.26 -5.70 4.20
C VAL A 150 4.08 -4.47 4.53
N ASP A 151 3.78 -3.36 3.87
CA ASP A 151 4.42 -2.08 4.17
C ASP A 151 3.95 -1.46 5.50
N ASN A 152 4.63 -0.39 5.92
CA ASN A 152 4.36 0.27 7.20
C ASN A 152 2.96 0.90 7.30
N TRP A 153 2.31 1.21 6.17
CA TRP A 153 0.98 1.83 6.11
C TRP A 153 -0.14 0.79 6.08
N MET A 154 0.14 -0.40 5.57
CA MET A 154 -0.78 -1.53 5.52
C MET A 154 -0.78 -2.31 6.84
N GLN A 155 0.28 -2.18 7.65
CA GLN A 155 0.48 -2.93 8.89
C GLN A 155 -0.69 -2.83 9.89
N ASP A 156 -1.28 -1.64 10.08
CA ASP A 156 -2.45 -1.45 10.95
C ASP A 156 -3.77 -1.83 10.26
N GLN A 157 -3.86 -1.63 8.95
CA GLN A 157 -5.07 -1.88 8.17
C GLN A 157 -5.43 -3.37 8.11
N ILE A 158 -4.44 -4.26 8.12
CA ILE A 158 -4.67 -5.73 8.07
C ILE A 158 -5.13 -6.32 9.40
N ILE A 159 -4.96 -5.63 10.53
CA ILE A 159 -5.33 -6.15 11.85
C ILE A 159 -6.84 -6.39 11.94
N ILE A 160 -7.63 -5.50 11.31
CA ILE A 160 -9.09 -5.59 11.30
C ILE A 160 -9.57 -6.84 10.56
N PRO A 161 -9.23 -7.07 9.27
CA PRO A 161 -9.66 -8.27 8.57
C PRO A 161 -9.09 -9.55 9.19
N MET A 162 -7.88 -9.54 9.76
CA MET A 162 -7.34 -10.70 10.51
C MET A 162 -8.21 -11.08 11.71
N ALA A 163 -8.72 -10.11 12.46
CA ALA A 163 -9.58 -10.36 13.61
C ALA A 163 -10.97 -10.86 13.21
N LEU A 164 -11.50 -10.43 12.06
CA LEU A 164 -12.81 -10.83 11.57
C LEU A 164 -12.79 -12.15 10.79
N ALA A 165 -11.64 -12.50 10.20
CA ALA A 165 -11.45 -13.70 9.39
C ALA A 165 -11.81 -15.01 10.10
N ARG A 166 -12.25 -16.00 9.32
CA ARG A 166 -12.48 -17.36 9.79
C ARG A 166 -11.16 -18.12 9.81
N GLY A 167 -10.75 -18.58 11.00
CA GLY A 167 -9.56 -19.41 11.17
C GLY A 167 -8.36 -18.64 11.75
N ASN A 168 -7.17 -19.20 11.54
CA ASN A 168 -5.92 -18.65 12.09
C ASN A 168 -5.22 -17.81 11.03
N SER A 169 -4.95 -16.55 11.35
CA SER A 169 -4.17 -15.65 10.49
C SER A 169 -2.78 -15.41 11.06
N VAL A 170 -1.80 -15.32 10.16
CA VAL A 170 -0.41 -14.97 10.47
C VAL A 170 0.12 -14.02 9.40
N VAL A 171 0.80 -12.97 9.84
CA VAL A 171 1.49 -12.02 8.96
C VAL A 171 2.84 -11.64 9.55
N ARG A 172 3.88 -11.68 8.72
CA ARG A 172 5.19 -11.11 9.02
C ARG A 172 5.17 -9.62 8.68
N THR A 173 5.63 -8.79 9.59
CA THR A 173 5.77 -7.35 9.40
C THR A 173 7.18 -6.91 9.76
N GLY A 174 7.59 -5.73 9.29
CA GLY A 174 8.73 -5.04 9.88
C GLY A 174 8.47 -4.60 11.33
N PRO A 175 9.24 -3.63 11.85
CA PRO A 175 9.01 -3.05 13.17
C PRO A 175 7.56 -2.54 13.34
N LEU A 176 7.00 -2.75 14.53
CA LEU A 176 5.62 -2.34 14.81
C LEU A 176 5.50 -0.82 14.95
N THR A 177 4.68 -0.21 14.08
CA THR A 177 4.36 1.22 14.16
C THR A 177 3.47 1.54 15.37
N LEU A 178 3.42 2.81 15.77
CA LEU A 178 2.48 3.26 16.81
C LEU A 178 1.02 3.02 16.41
N LYS A 179 0.69 3.17 15.11
CA LYS A 179 -0.66 2.91 14.57
C LYS A 179 -1.04 1.45 14.72
N THR A 180 -0.14 0.53 14.40
CA THR A 180 -0.38 -0.92 14.56
C THR A 180 -0.59 -1.29 16.02
N LYS A 181 0.22 -0.74 16.93
CA LYS A 181 0.04 -0.94 18.38
C LYS A 181 -1.32 -0.43 18.85
N ALA A 182 -1.78 0.72 18.35
CA ALA A 182 -3.10 1.26 18.65
C ALA A 182 -4.23 0.38 18.08
N ALA A 183 -4.12 -0.06 16.82
CA ALA A 183 -5.09 -0.95 16.17
C ALA A 183 -5.24 -2.28 16.93
N LEU A 184 -4.12 -2.91 17.32
CA LEU A 184 -4.11 -4.13 18.13
C LEU A 184 -4.85 -3.95 19.48
N ARG A 185 -4.65 -2.80 20.14
CA ARG A 185 -5.36 -2.48 21.39
C ARG A 185 -6.87 -2.28 21.15
N ALA A 186 -7.23 -1.47 20.15
CA ALA A 186 -8.62 -1.19 19.82
C ALA A 186 -9.40 -2.46 19.46
N ILE A 187 -8.83 -3.29 18.58
CA ILE A 187 -9.45 -4.54 18.15
C ILE A 187 -9.61 -5.52 19.32
N LYS A 188 -8.63 -5.63 20.22
CA LYS A 188 -8.78 -6.44 21.43
C LYS A 188 -9.96 -5.98 22.29
N HIS A 189 -10.19 -4.68 22.42
CA HIS A 189 -11.32 -4.16 23.20
C HIS A 189 -12.67 -4.45 22.55
N LEU A 190 -12.77 -4.22 21.23
CA LEU A 190 -14.00 -4.36 20.45
C LEU A 190 -14.40 -5.82 20.18
N THR A 191 -13.44 -6.67 19.84
CA THR A 191 -13.70 -8.04 19.34
C THR A 191 -13.32 -9.14 20.33
N LYS A 192 -12.56 -8.82 21.39
CA LYS A 192 -11.92 -9.77 22.31
C LYS A 192 -10.89 -10.72 21.68
N VAL A 193 -10.64 -10.63 20.36
CA VAL A 193 -9.58 -11.36 19.68
C VAL A 193 -8.22 -10.96 20.28
N ARG A 194 -7.41 -11.97 20.60
CA ARG A 194 -6.05 -11.77 21.14
C ARG A 194 -5.03 -12.03 20.04
N PHE A 195 -4.16 -11.05 19.85
CA PHE A 195 -3.02 -11.17 18.95
C PHE A 195 -1.78 -11.60 19.75
N LYS A 196 -1.08 -12.62 19.25
CA LYS A 196 0.25 -13.01 19.71
C LYS A 196 1.28 -12.39 18.77
N ILE A 197 2.26 -11.70 19.35
CA ILE A 197 3.35 -11.07 18.62
C ILE A 197 4.63 -11.83 18.97
N ILE A 198 5.28 -12.40 17.96
CA ILE A 198 6.57 -13.09 18.11
C ILE A 198 7.61 -12.23 17.40
N LYS A 199 8.57 -11.71 18.17
CA LYS A 199 9.72 -10.97 17.61
C LYS A 199 10.70 -11.97 17.03
N GLU A 200 11.04 -11.80 15.77
CA GLU A 200 12.09 -12.58 15.11
C GLU A 200 13.43 -11.84 15.26
N LYS A 201 14.49 -12.60 15.52
CA LYS A 201 15.85 -12.10 15.78
C LYS A 201 16.64 -11.97 14.44
N PRO A 202 17.82 -11.31 14.44
CA PRO A 202 18.54 -10.85 13.24
C PRO A 202 18.71 -11.91 12.14
N PRO A 203 18.89 -11.50 10.85
CA PRO A 203 19.39 -10.20 10.41
C PRO A 203 18.36 -9.06 10.26
N LEU A 204 17.06 -9.34 10.28
CA LEU A 204 16.00 -8.32 10.14
C LEU A 204 15.05 -8.36 11.34
N GLU A 205 14.82 -7.20 11.98
CA GLU A 205 13.91 -7.05 13.14
C GLU A 205 12.43 -7.13 12.75
N THR A 206 12.00 -8.33 12.37
CA THR A 206 10.62 -8.61 11.94
C THR A 206 9.75 -9.12 13.09
N ASN A 207 8.44 -9.05 12.89
CA ASN A 207 7.43 -9.46 13.86
C ASN A 207 6.41 -10.37 13.17
N LEU A 208 6.16 -11.55 13.75
CA LEU A 208 5.01 -12.38 13.39
C LEU A 208 3.82 -12.00 14.25
N ILE A 209 2.80 -11.42 13.63
CA ILE A 209 1.51 -11.13 14.23
C ILE A 209 0.57 -12.31 13.94
N LYS A 210 0.05 -12.95 14.99
CA LYS A 210 -0.80 -14.14 14.88
C LYS A 210 -2.11 -13.94 15.63
N CYS A 211 -3.24 -14.40 15.09
CA CYS A 211 -4.50 -14.48 15.80
C CYS A 211 -5.39 -15.62 15.30
N LYS A 212 -6.28 -16.11 16.16
CA LYS A 212 -7.49 -16.83 15.74
C LYS A 212 -8.59 -15.79 15.58
N GLY A 213 -9.05 -15.56 14.34
CA GLY A 213 -10.12 -14.60 14.07
C GLY A 213 -11.48 -15.10 14.57
N LEU A 214 -12.45 -14.20 14.63
CA LEU A 214 -13.81 -14.47 15.09
C LEU A 214 -14.56 -15.44 14.18
N GLY A 215 -14.20 -15.51 12.89
CA GLY A 215 -15.05 -16.14 11.88
C GLY A 215 -16.37 -15.41 11.73
N TYR A 216 -16.32 -14.07 11.65
CA TYR A 216 -17.51 -13.26 11.50
C TYR A 216 -18.26 -13.68 10.22
N THR A 217 -19.58 -13.77 10.34
CA THR A 217 -20.48 -14.21 9.27
C THR A 217 -21.35 -13.04 8.86
N ASN A 218 -21.37 -12.74 7.57
CA ASN A 218 -22.29 -11.77 7.03
C ASN A 218 -23.69 -12.39 6.97
N LEU A 219 -24.58 -11.96 7.88
CA LEU A 219 -25.95 -12.45 8.00
C LEU A 219 -26.90 -11.89 6.92
N TYR A 220 -26.41 -11.00 6.07
CA TYR A 220 -27.19 -10.39 4.97
C TYR A 220 -26.90 -11.05 3.61
N LEU A 221 -26.19 -12.18 3.64
CA LEU A 221 -26.01 -13.06 2.49
C LEU A 221 -26.65 -14.39 2.82
N ASP A 222 -27.75 -14.67 2.12
CA ASP A 222 -28.49 -15.93 2.21
C ASP A 222 -27.63 -17.12 1.73
#